data_AF-A0A9D8C1Y2-F1
#
_entry.id   AF-A0A9D8C1Y2-F1
#
_cell.length_a   1.000
_cell.length_b   1.000
_cell.length_c   1.000
_cell.angle_alpha   90.00
_cell.angle_beta   90.00
_cell.angle_gamma   90.00
#
_symmetry.space_group_name_H-M   'P 1'
#
loop_
_entity.id
_entity.type
_entity.pdbx_description
1 polymer ?
#
loop_
_entity_poly.entity_id
_entity_poly.type
_entity_poly.pdbx_seq_one_letter_code
_entity_poly.pdbx_strand_id
1 'polypeptide(L)'
;MRLNKKYIHGFGVLLLAGIVLISCEKTFDEKIIQQRDLSANSIAKVYIATVGASRNYVYVDSKPQNGSALSSGSVFPSTGYGFFVPDGQRDFLIRDTLTLTTQVPLSFTNVMRGGRNYTIFTYDTISAVKQKTVETAINIPIDTTCRVRFANFAYNGLAVTPAVDIVSLGKNEVVATNLQYTDVTEFIVHPTKIGTEAFQVRLAGTSTVLATSAISILEPKRSYTVVYRGSHRATSGASIRTVSLFLNY
;
A
#
# COMPACT_ATOMS: atom_id res chain seq x y z
N MET A 1 35.27 66.46 54.69
CA MET A 1 35.86 65.75 55.83
C MET A 1 34.77 64.91 56.50
N ARG A 2 35.02 63.60 56.63
CA ARG A 2 34.28 62.56 57.39
C ARG A 2 32.98 61.97 56.82
N LEU A 3 33.10 60.70 56.39
CA LEU A 3 32.05 59.67 56.37
C LEU A 3 31.52 59.40 57.80
N ASN A 4 30.24 58.99 57.97
CA ASN A 4 29.86 57.58 58.18
C ASN A 4 28.37 57.30 58.50
N LYS A 5 27.83 56.24 57.85
CA LYS A 5 27.02 55.11 58.40
C LYS A 5 25.56 55.33 58.89
N LYS A 6 24.56 54.71 58.21
CA LYS A 6 23.92 53.43 58.61
C LYS A 6 22.70 53.06 57.73
N TYR A 7 22.59 51.74 57.52
CA TYR A 7 21.58 50.93 56.82
C TYR A 7 20.14 51.10 57.30
N ILE A 8 19.14 50.78 56.46
CA ILE A 8 17.97 49.91 56.74
C ILE A 8 17.30 49.52 55.40
N HIS A 9 16.73 48.31 55.40
CA HIS A 9 16.35 47.47 54.28
C HIS A 9 14.96 47.80 53.69
N GLY A 10 14.78 47.47 52.41
CA GLY A 10 13.70 46.59 51.95
C GLY A 10 12.33 47.19 51.67
N PHE A 11 11.67 46.60 50.67
CA PHE A 11 10.27 46.73 50.26
C PHE A 11 9.88 47.95 49.38
N GLY A 12 9.76 47.67 48.09
CA GLY A 12 9.27 48.57 47.04
C GLY A 12 9.40 47.92 45.66
N VAL A 13 8.96 46.66 45.49
CA VAL A 13 7.72 46.36 44.73
C VAL A 13 7.86 46.86 43.28
N LEU A 14 8.54 46.18 42.36
CA LEU A 14 8.15 44.90 41.74
C LEU A 14 6.69 44.87 41.22
N LEU A 15 6.17 46.01 40.74
CA LEU A 15 4.81 46.12 40.17
C LEU A 15 4.72 46.61 38.72
N LEU A 16 5.79 46.54 37.93
CA LEU A 16 5.77 47.01 36.53
C LEU A 16 6.20 45.97 35.47
N ALA A 17 6.10 44.68 35.81
CA ALA A 17 6.39 43.57 34.88
C ALA A 17 5.25 42.54 34.77
N GLY A 18 4.02 42.92 35.15
CA GLY A 18 2.90 41.99 35.32
C GLY A 18 1.88 41.89 34.17
N ILE A 19 2.14 42.46 32.97
CA ILE A 19 1.11 42.53 31.90
C ILE A 19 1.48 41.71 30.63
N VAL A 20 2.50 40.84 30.66
CA VAL A 20 2.85 40.01 29.48
C VAL A 20 2.97 38.53 29.81
N LEU A 21 1.99 37.97 30.53
CA LEU A 21 1.81 36.52 30.62
C LEU A 21 0.31 36.18 30.60
N ILE A 22 -0.40 36.64 29.57
CA ILE A 22 -1.55 35.86 29.10
C ILE A 22 -0.95 34.65 28.39
N SER A 23 -0.58 33.66 29.19
CA SER A 23 -0.45 32.29 28.75
C SER A 23 -1.81 31.91 28.18
N CYS A 24 -1.91 31.78 26.86
CA CYS A 24 -2.86 30.83 26.29
C CYS A 24 -2.49 29.48 26.89
N GLU A 25 -3.17 29.07 27.96
CA GLU A 25 -3.22 27.66 28.27
C GLU A 25 -3.80 27.00 27.03
N LYS A 26 -2.95 26.27 26.29
CA LYS A 26 -3.47 25.25 25.41
C LYS A 26 -4.12 24.25 26.34
N THR A 27 -5.43 24.36 26.52
CA THR A 27 -6.22 23.26 27.01
C THR A 27 -5.96 22.09 26.07
N PHE A 28 -5.16 21.14 26.52
CA PHE A 28 -5.09 19.82 25.93
C PHE A 28 -6.38 19.09 26.31
N ASP A 29 -7.51 19.64 25.85
CA ASP A 29 -8.80 19.00 25.99
C ASP A 29 -8.92 17.93 24.90
N GLU A 30 -9.37 16.77 25.36
CA GLU A 30 -9.43 15.50 24.66
C GLU A 30 -8.08 14.97 24.13
N LYS A 31 -7.48 14.12 24.96
CA LYS A 31 -6.79 12.92 24.49
C LYS A 31 -7.71 12.28 23.45
N ILE A 32 -7.43 12.49 22.15
CA ILE A 32 -8.13 11.86 21.04
C ILE A 32 -8.36 10.41 21.46
N ILE A 33 -9.62 10.05 21.68
CA ILE A 33 -9.97 8.66 21.90
C ILE A 33 -9.58 8.01 20.58
N GLN A 34 -8.38 7.43 20.53
CA GLN A 34 -8.02 6.55 19.43
C GLN A 34 -9.15 5.53 19.38
N GLN A 35 -9.92 5.56 18.31
CA GLN A 35 -11.00 4.63 18.08
C GLN A 35 -10.36 3.23 18.01
N ARG A 36 -10.28 2.57 19.16
CA ARG A 36 -9.81 1.18 19.29
C ARG A 36 -10.84 0.20 18.77
N ASP A 37 -12.09 0.67 18.65
CA ASP A 37 -13.15 -0.08 18.00
C ASP A 37 -13.09 0.13 16.49
N LEU A 38 -12.24 -0.68 15.86
CA LEU A 38 -12.12 -0.78 14.41
C LEU A 38 -13.27 -1.59 13.79
N SER A 39 -14.28 -2.05 14.56
CA SER A 39 -15.39 -2.80 14.00
C SER A 39 -16.20 -2.01 12.97
N ALA A 40 -16.21 -0.68 13.07
CA ALA A 40 -16.89 0.22 12.12
C ALA A 40 -16.00 0.67 10.95
N ASN A 41 -14.73 0.23 10.89
CA ASN A 41 -13.81 0.60 9.82
C ASN A 41 -13.22 -0.63 9.15
N SER A 42 -13.07 -0.55 7.84
CA SER A 42 -12.24 -1.47 7.08
C SER A 42 -10.85 -0.89 6.90
N ILE A 43 -9.91 -1.74 6.48
CA ILE A 43 -8.56 -1.29 6.10
C ILE A 43 -8.32 -1.61 4.63
N ALA A 44 -7.86 -0.63 3.85
CA ALA A 44 -7.58 -0.79 2.43
C ALA A 44 -6.10 -0.55 2.10
N LYS A 45 -5.62 -1.28 1.10
CA LYS A 45 -4.41 -0.96 0.34
C LYS A 45 -4.74 -0.80 -1.13
N VAL A 46 -4.06 0.12 -1.79
CA VAL A 46 -4.15 0.31 -3.25
C VAL A 46 -2.82 -0.07 -3.87
N TYR A 47 -2.84 -0.96 -4.86
CA TYR A 47 -1.68 -1.35 -5.64
C TYR A 47 -1.86 -0.89 -7.09
N ILE A 48 -0.91 -0.13 -7.61
CA ILE A 48 -0.97 0.39 -8.99
C ILE A 48 -0.29 -0.58 -9.94
N ALA A 49 -1.04 -1.50 -10.54
CA ALA A 49 -0.51 -2.38 -11.62
C ALA A 49 -0.75 -1.82 -13.03
N THR A 50 -1.47 -0.69 -13.15
CA THR A 50 -1.75 -0.02 -14.42
C THR A 50 -0.46 0.32 -15.18
N VAL A 51 -0.42 -0.04 -16.45
CA VAL A 51 0.72 0.17 -17.35
C VAL A 51 0.79 1.64 -17.76
N GLY A 52 1.99 2.21 -17.64
CA GLY A 52 2.27 3.61 -18.00
C GLY A 52 1.80 4.63 -16.94
N ALA A 53 1.19 4.19 -15.85
CA ALA A 53 0.74 5.09 -14.79
C ALA A 53 1.93 5.69 -14.04
N SER A 54 2.05 7.02 -14.05
CA SER A 54 3.19 7.73 -13.45
C SER A 54 2.79 8.50 -12.18
N ARG A 55 1.55 8.97 -12.10
CA ARG A 55 1.06 9.79 -10.97
C ARG A 55 -0.39 9.46 -10.67
N ASN A 56 -0.63 8.80 -9.55
CA ASN A 56 -1.98 8.44 -9.12
C ASN A 56 -2.22 8.93 -7.69
N TYR A 57 -3.41 9.47 -7.48
CA TYR A 57 -3.92 9.88 -6.18
C TYR A 57 -5.22 9.13 -5.91
N VAL A 58 -5.33 8.63 -4.69
CA VAL A 58 -6.44 7.86 -4.17
C VAL A 58 -7.33 8.79 -3.37
N TYR A 59 -8.61 8.76 -3.68
CA TYR A 59 -9.67 9.45 -2.96
C TYR A 59 -10.72 8.44 -2.52
N VAL A 60 -11.29 8.68 -1.34
CA VAL A 60 -12.47 7.97 -0.83
C VAL A 60 -13.50 9.00 -0.44
N ASP A 61 -14.72 8.89 -0.96
CA ASP A 61 -15.82 9.83 -0.75
C ASP A 61 -15.36 11.29 -0.98
N SER A 62 -14.64 11.51 -2.09
CA SER A 62 -14.01 12.78 -2.49
C SER A 62 -12.91 13.31 -1.56
N LYS A 63 -12.51 12.57 -0.53
CA LYS A 63 -11.41 12.96 0.38
C LYS A 63 -10.09 12.32 -0.05
N PRO A 64 -9.02 13.11 -0.25
CA PRO A 64 -7.71 12.57 -0.62
C PRO A 64 -7.16 11.67 0.50
N GLN A 65 -6.58 10.54 0.12
CA GLN A 65 -5.98 9.58 1.06
C GLN A 65 -4.46 9.67 1.09
N ASN A 66 -3.82 9.92 -0.05
CA ASN A 66 -2.36 10.02 -0.17
C ASN A 66 -1.90 11.43 -0.53
N GLY A 67 -0.76 11.84 0.01
CA GLY A 67 -0.10 13.12 -0.32
C GLY A 67 0.93 13.02 -1.45
N SER A 68 1.50 11.83 -1.70
CA SER A 68 2.52 11.60 -2.72
C SER A 68 1.97 10.80 -3.90
N ALA A 69 2.39 11.16 -5.11
CA ALA A 69 1.97 10.48 -6.32
C ALA A 69 2.43 9.02 -6.35
N LEU A 70 1.54 8.11 -6.77
CA LEU A 70 1.84 6.69 -6.94
C LEU A 70 2.10 6.36 -8.41
N SER A 71 3.19 5.66 -8.69
CA SER A 71 3.52 5.18 -10.04
C SER A 71 3.25 3.68 -10.19
N SER A 72 3.33 3.15 -11.41
CA SER A 72 3.19 1.72 -11.68
C SER A 72 4.16 0.88 -10.84
N GLY A 73 3.63 -0.08 -10.09
CA GLY A 73 4.34 -0.92 -9.13
C GLY A 73 4.29 -0.42 -7.69
N SER A 74 3.79 0.79 -7.45
CA SER A 74 3.63 1.35 -6.11
C SER A 74 2.45 0.73 -5.36
N VAL A 75 2.62 0.61 -4.05
CA VAL A 75 1.55 0.28 -3.09
C VAL A 75 1.32 1.47 -2.16
N PHE A 76 0.05 1.77 -1.87
CA PHE A 76 -0.36 2.78 -0.91
C PHE A 76 -1.21 2.15 0.20
N PRO A 77 -0.91 2.44 1.47
CA PRO A 77 0.31 3.11 1.94
C PRO A 77 1.55 2.26 1.67
N SER A 78 2.69 2.90 1.39
CA SER A 78 3.96 2.19 1.17
C SER A 78 4.54 1.66 2.48
N THR A 79 4.25 2.34 3.58
CA THR A 79 4.57 1.92 4.95
C THR A 79 3.29 1.72 5.75
N GLY A 80 3.27 0.70 6.59
CA GLY A 80 2.12 0.43 7.46
C GLY A 80 1.01 -0.41 6.80
N TYR A 81 -0.02 -0.66 7.62
CA TYR A 81 -0.97 -1.74 7.39
C TYR A 81 -1.99 -1.48 6.27
N GLY A 82 -2.29 -0.22 6.03
CA GLY A 82 -3.33 0.24 5.11
C GLY A 82 -3.83 1.59 5.59
N PHE A 83 -4.80 2.16 4.87
CA PHE A 83 -5.55 3.33 5.34
C PHE A 83 -6.97 2.90 5.74
N PHE A 84 -7.53 3.62 6.72
CA PHE A 84 -8.88 3.34 7.21
C PHE A 84 -9.92 3.81 6.20
N VAL A 85 -10.91 2.96 5.96
CA VAL A 85 -12.08 3.28 5.15
C VAL A 85 -13.33 2.94 5.96
N PRO A 86 -14.23 3.90 6.23
CA PRO A 86 -15.45 3.63 6.98
C PRO A 86 -16.29 2.53 6.35
N ASP A 87 -17.02 1.78 7.17
CA ASP A 87 -17.87 0.69 6.72
C ASP A 87 -19.02 1.14 5.79
N GLY A 88 -19.55 0.25 4.96
CA GLY A 88 -20.63 0.52 4.03
C GLY A 88 -20.15 0.80 2.60
N GLN A 89 -21.06 1.34 1.78
CA GLN A 89 -20.79 1.66 0.39
C GLN A 89 -19.93 2.92 0.29
N ARG A 90 -18.77 2.82 -0.37
CA ARG A 90 -17.77 3.88 -0.46
C ARG A 90 -17.36 4.12 -1.90
N ASP A 91 -17.26 5.39 -2.26
CA ASP A 91 -16.85 5.81 -3.59
C ASP A 91 -15.34 6.02 -3.62
N PHE A 92 -14.67 5.30 -4.51
CA PHE A 92 -13.25 5.41 -4.75
C PHE A 92 -13.01 6.14 -6.06
N LEU A 93 -12.05 7.05 -6.03
CA LEU A 93 -11.54 7.71 -7.22
C LEU A 93 -10.01 7.61 -7.22
N ILE A 94 -9.46 7.04 -8.30
CA ILE A 94 -8.02 6.97 -8.54
C ILE A 94 -7.74 7.73 -9.83
N ARG A 95 -6.94 8.80 -9.74
CA ARG A 95 -6.66 9.64 -10.89
C ARG A 95 -5.29 10.31 -10.82
N ASP A 96 -4.80 10.71 -11.98
CA ASP A 96 -3.79 11.74 -12.12
C ASP A 96 -4.44 13.13 -11.98
N THR A 97 -3.73 14.03 -11.31
CA THR A 97 -4.15 15.42 -11.09
C THR A 97 -3.53 16.37 -12.13
N LEU A 98 -2.72 15.89 -13.08
CA LEU A 98 -2.18 16.73 -14.16
C LEU A 98 -3.30 17.12 -15.12
N THR A 99 -3.36 18.39 -15.49
CA THR A 99 -4.30 18.86 -16.52
C THR A 99 -4.10 18.18 -17.87
N LEU A 100 -2.85 17.86 -18.23
CA LEU A 100 -2.48 17.24 -19.50
C LEU A 100 -2.37 15.70 -19.42
N THR A 101 -2.93 15.09 -18.36
CA THR A 101 -2.86 13.62 -18.23
C THR A 101 -3.66 12.93 -19.34
N THR A 102 -3.13 11.81 -19.83
CA THR A 102 -3.88 10.88 -20.69
C THR A 102 -4.60 9.81 -19.87
N GLN A 103 -4.46 9.84 -18.55
CA GLN A 103 -5.12 8.89 -17.67
C GLN A 103 -6.62 9.13 -17.62
N VAL A 104 -7.39 8.11 -17.96
CA VAL A 104 -8.82 8.09 -17.68
C VAL A 104 -9.01 7.89 -16.17
N PRO A 105 -9.70 8.81 -15.46
CA PRO A 105 -9.97 8.64 -14.04
C PRO A 105 -10.73 7.34 -13.77
N LEU A 106 -10.24 6.56 -12.82
CA LEU A 106 -10.89 5.34 -12.37
C LEU A 106 -11.81 5.69 -11.21
N SER A 107 -13.12 5.71 -11.47
CA SER A 107 -14.16 5.84 -10.44
C SER A 107 -14.90 4.53 -10.27
N PHE A 108 -15.08 4.08 -9.04
CA PHE A 108 -15.84 2.87 -8.72
C PHE A 108 -16.34 2.92 -7.29
N THR A 109 -17.36 2.12 -7.02
CA THR A 109 -17.94 1.98 -5.68
C THR A 109 -17.66 0.59 -5.15
N ASN A 110 -17.38 0.47 -3.86
CA ASN A 110 -17.21 -0.83 -3.21
C ASN A 110 -17.87 -0.86 -1.83
N VAL A 111 -18.35 -2.03 -1.41
CA VAL A 111 -18.92 -2.24 -0.08
C VAL A 111 -17.81 -2.69 0.86
N MET A 112 -17.40 -1.76 1.73
CA MET A 112 -16.33 -1.94 2.69
C MET A 112 -16.91 -2.46 4.00
N ARG A 113 -16.56 -3.66 4.40
CA ARG A 113 -17.08 -4.22 5.67
C ARG A 113 -16.12 -3.92 6.81
N GLY A 114 -16.65 -3.40 7.90
CA GLY A 114 -15.88 -3.14 9.09
C GLY A 114 -15.18 -4.40 9.63
N GLY A 115 -13.96 -4.23 10.17
CA GLY A 115 -13.09 -5.32 10.60
C GLY A 115 -12.48 -6.17 9.48
N ARG A 116 -12.71 -5.84 8.20
CA ARG A 116 -12.11 -6.53 7.05
C ARG A 116 -10.99 -5.71 6.42
N ASN A 117 -10.07 -6.43 5.77
CA ASN A 117 -8.96 -5.83 5.05
C ASN A 117 -9.14 -6.06 3.56
N TYR A 118 -8.77 -5.09 2.74
CA TYR A 118 -8.94 -5.14 1.30
C TYR A 118 -7.67 -4.72 0.58
N THR A 119 -7.43 -5.32 -0.57
CA THR A 119 -6.45 -4.85 -1.53
C THR A 119 -7.14 -4.55 -2.85
N ILE A 120 -6.97 -3.32 -3.30
CA ILE A 120 -7.50 -2.78 -4.53
C ILE A 120 -6.34 -2.73 -5.52
N PHE A 121 -6.42 -3.50 -6.59
CA PHE A 121 -5.46 -3.48 -7.67
C PHE A 121 -6.02 -2.64 -8.81
N THR A 122 -5.31 -1.60 -9.23
CA THR A 122 -5.58 -0.97 -10.53
C THR A 122 -4.78 -1.71 -11.59
N TYR A 123 -5.32 -1.91 -12.78
CA TYR A 123 -4.65 -2.66 -13.84
C TYR A 123 -5.02 -2.13 -15.23
N ASP A 124 -4.59 -2.86 -16.27
CA ASP A 124 -4.73 -2.51 -17.68
C ASP A 124 -3.82 -1.33 -18.05
N THR A 125 -4.23 -0.46 -18.98
CA THR A 125 -3.45 0.68 -19.47
C THR A 125 -3.93 2.01 -18.90
N ILE A 126 -3.08 3.04 -18.95
CA ILE A 126 -3.42 4.41 -18.51
C ILE A 126 -4.68 4.97 -19.18
N SER A 127 -4.98 4.58 -20.43
CA SER A 127 -6.16 5.01 -21.18
C SER A 127 -7.41 4.15 -20.95
N ALA A 128 -7.30 3.05 -20.20
CA ALA A 128 -8.39 2.10 -19.98
C ALA A 128 -8.29 1.45 -18.59
N VAL A 129 -8.02 2.28 -17.57
CA VAL A 129 -7.75 1.83 -16.20
C VAL A 129 -8.94 1.02 -15.66
N LYS A 130 -8.64 -0.15 -15.12
CA LYS A 130 -9.63 -1.03 -14.45
C LYS A 130 -9.21 -1.31 -13.01
N GLN A 131 -10.12 -1.87 -12.23
CA GLN A 131 -9.85 -2.25 -10.84
C GLN A 131 -10.32 -3.66 -10.51
N LYS A 132 -9.59 -4.32 -9.61
CA LYS A 132 -10.04 -5.52 -8.92
C LYS A 132 -9.82 -5.33 -7.43
N THR A 133 -10.87 -5.48 -6.64
CA THR A 133 -10.77 -5.48 -5.18
C THR A 133 -10.89 -6.89 -4.65
N VAL A 134 -10.01 -7.24 -3.72
CA VAL A 134 -9.95 -8.56 -3.08
C VAL A 134 -9.93 -8.35 -1.57
N GLU A 135 -10.74 -9.12 -0.83
CA GLU A 135 -10.62 -9.19 0.62
C GLU A 135 -9.31 -9.91 0.97
N THR A 136 -8.54 -9.33 1.87
CA THR A 136 -7.21 -9.80 2.26
C THR A 136 -7.30 -10.39 3.66
N ALA A 137 -7.52 -11.70 3.73
CA ALA A 137 -7.52 -12.42 5.00
C ALA A 137 -6.10 -12.50 5.58
N ILE A 138 -5.77 -11.60 6.51
CA ILE A 138 -4.48 -11.60 7.20
C ILE A 138 -4.59 -12.49 8.43
N ASN A 139 -4.06 -13.71 8.29
CA ASN A 139 -3.85 -14.63 9.39
C ASN A 139 -2.36 -14.62 9.74
N ILE A 140 -2.02 -14.31 10.99
CA ILE A 140 -0.63 -14.33 11.45
C ILE A 140 -0.22 -15.80 11.71
N PRO A 141 0.75 -16.36 10.95
CA PRO A 141 1.27 -17.70 11.21
C PRO A 141 1.83 -17.82 12.63
N ILE A 142 1.57 -18.95 13.29
CA ILE A 142 2.16 -19.28 14.60
C ILE A 142 3.52 -19.97 14.47
N ASP A 143 3.81 -20.51 13.30
CA ASP A 143 5.03 -21.24 12.94
C ASP A 143 6.10 -20.30 12.36
N THR A 144 7.13 -20.89 11.73
CA THR A 144 8.24 -20.18 11.08
C THR A 144 7.95 -19.84 9.62
N THR A 145 6.77 -20.11 9.09
CA THR A 145 6.43 -19.89 7.68
C THR A 145 5.89 -18.48 7.44
N CYS A 146 5.78 -18.12 6.16
CA CYS A 146 5.03 -16.95 5.71
C CYS A 146 3.80 -17.39 4.91
N ARG A 147 3.00 -16.41 4.49
CA ARG A 147 1.90 -16.58 3.55
C ARG A 147 2.24 -15.84 2.28
N VAL A 148 1.98 -16.44 1.13
CA VAL A 148 2.15 -15.79 -0.18
C VAL A 148 0.91 -15.99 -1.02
N ARG A 149 0.51 -14.96 -1.77
CA ARG A 149 -0.51 -15.07 -2.81
C ARG A 149 0.01 -14.43 -4.09
N PHE A 150 -0.60 -14.80 -5.21
CA PHE A 150 -0.15 -14.40 -6.53
C PHE A 150 -1.25 -13.64 -7.25
N ALA A 151 -0.86 -12.61 -8.02
CA ALA A 151 -1.77 -11.82 -8.82
C ALA A 151 -1.20 -11.63 -10.24
N ASN A 152 -2.03 -11.84 -11.25
CA ASN A 152 -1.66 -11.61 -12.66
C ASN A 152 -2.42 -10.41 -13.22
N PHE A 153 -1.73 -9.29 -13.40
CA PHE A 153 -2.24 -8.07 -14.01
C PHE A 153 -1.38 -7.62 -15.20
N ALA A 154 -0.60 -8.52 -15.80
CA ALA A 154 0.20 -8.19 -16.97
C ALA A 154 -0.70 -8.01 -18.20
N TYR A 155 -0.74 -6.80 -18.72
CA TYR A 155 -1.54 -6.44 -19.89
C TYR A 155 -0.91 -7.00 -21.17
N ASN A 156 -1.70 -7.65 -22.03
CA ASN A 156 -1.20 -8.16 -23.31
C ASN A 156 -1.70 -7.37 -24.54
N GLY A 157 -2.79 -6.60 -24.38
CA GLY A 157 -3.44 -5.90 -25.48
C GLY A 157 -4.08 -6.79 -26.55
N LEU A 158 -4.24 -8.08 -26.25
CA LEU A 158 -4.98 -9.04 -27.07
C LEU A 158 -6.30 -9.40 -26.39
N ALA A 159 -7.24 -9.96 -27.15
CA ALA A 159 -8.51 -10.45 -26.62
C ALA A 159 -8.32 -11.55 -25.56
N VAL A 160 -7.27 -12.36 -25.71
CA VAL A 160 -6.88 -13.39 -24.75
C VAL A 160 -5.45 -13.14 -24.29
N THR A 161 -5.26 -12.98 -22.99
CA THR A 161 -3.94 -12.94 -22.35
C THR A 161 -3.57 -14.36 -21.95
N PRO A 162 -2.41 -14.89 -22.38
CA PRO A 162 -1.97 -16.20 -21.96
C PRO A 162 -1.86 -16.31 -20.44
N ALA A 163 -2.29 -17.44 -19.90
CA ALA A 163 -2.15 -17.76 -18.49
C ALA A 163 -0.67 -17.94 -18.11
N VAL A 164 -0.37 -17.80 -16.83
CA VAL A 164 0.99 -17.96 -16.30
C VAL A 164 1.05 -18.96 -15.16
N ASP A 165 2.20 -19.61 -15.05
CA ASP A 165 2.58 -20.38 -13.87
C ASP A 165 3.57 -19.57 -13.04
N ILE A 166 3.53 -19.74 -11.73
CA ILE A 166 4.48 -19.16 -10.78
C ILE A 166 5.31 -20.27 -10.18
N VAL A 167 6.62 -20.15 -10.29
CA VAL A 167 7.60 -21.08 -9.74
C VAL A 167 8.33 -20.41 -8.60
N SER A 168 8.39 -21.06 -7.44
CA SER A 168 9.32 -20.66 -6.39
C SER A 168 10.69 -21.25 -6.71
N LEU A 169 11.70 -20.40 -6.87
CA LEU A 169 13.06 -20.85 -7.17
C LEU A 169 13.68 -21.60 -5.98
N GLY A 170 13.37 -21.19 -4.76
CA GLY A 170 13.92 -21.82 -3.55
C GLY A 170 13.27 -23.17 -3.23
N LYS A 171 11.98 -23.35 -3.54
CA LYS A 171 11.32 -24.66 -3.44
C LYS A 171 11.55 -25.54 -4.68
N ASN A 172 11.94 -24.92 -5.79
CA ASN A 172 12.04 -25.55 -7.10
C ASN A 172 10.74 -26.24 -7.55
N GLU A 173 9.60 -25.59 -7.34
CA GLU A 173 8.28 -26.12 -7.67
C GLU A 173 7.33 -25.02 -8.21
N VAL A 174 6.30 -25.43 -8.94
CA VAL A 174 5.17 -24.57 -9.31
C VAL A 174 4.30 -24.36 -8.08
N VAL A 175 4.15 -23.11 -7.65
CA VAL A 175 3.37 -22.70 -6.47
C VAL A 175 2.00 -22.09 -6.82
N ALA A 176 1.80 -21.72 -8.08
CA ALA A 176 0.50 -21.39 -8.65
C ALA A 176 0.53 -21.72 -10.15
N THR A 177 -0.56 -22.27 -10.68
CA THR A 177 -0.63 -22.69 -12.09
C THR A 177 -1.83 -22.09 -12.80
N ASN A 178 -1.70 -21.89 -14.10
CA ASN A 178 -2.78 -21.45 -15.00
C ASN A 178 -3.48 -20.17 -14.52
N LEU A 179 -2.71 -19.22 -13.98
CA LEU A 179 -3.21 -17.96 -13.46
C LEU A 179 -3.62 -17.04 -14.61
N GLN A 180 -4.93 -16.86 -14.80
CA GLN A 180 -5.49 -16.04 -15.87
C GLN A 180 -5.23 -14.56 -15.63
N TYR A 181 -5.39 -13.75 -16.67
CA TYR A 181 -5.37 -12.30 -16.51
C TYR A 181 -6.47 -11.85 -15.55
N THR A 182 -6.08 -11.00 -14.61
CA THR A 182 -6.85 -10.50 -13.45
C THR A 182 -7.00 -11.48 -12.29
N ASP A 183 -6.49 -12.71 -12.36
CA ASP A 183 -6.59 -13.62 -11.23
C ASP A 183 -5.74 -13.16 -10.05
N VAL A 184 -6.29 -13.40 -8.85
CA VAL A 184 -5.61 -13.23 -7.56
C VAL A 184 -5.92 -14.48 -6.75
N THR A 185 -4.87 -15.19 -6.32
CA THR A 185 -5.03 -16.43 -5.55
C THR A 185 -5.34 -16.13 -4.09
N GLU A 186 -5.82 -17.15 -3.39
CA GLU A 186 -5.75 -17.19 -1.93
C GLU A 186 -4.30 -17.28 -1.45
N PHE A 187 -4.10 -17.01 -0.15
CA PHE A 187 -2.81 -17.17 0.49
C PHE A 187 -2.48 -18.65 0.69
N ILE A 188 -1.28 -19.05 0.26
CA ILE A 188 -0.71 -20.36 0.53
C ILE A 188 0.41 -20.27 1.57
N VAL A 189 0.69 -21.38 2.24
CA VAL A 189 1.83 -21.50 3.14
C VAL A 189 3.12 -21.54 2.32
N HIS A 190 4.11 -20.75 2.71
CA HIS A 190 5.42 -20.71 2.06
C HIS A 190 6.54 -20.75 3.10
N PRO A 191 7.57 -21.61 2.92
CA PRO A 191 8.74 -21.59 3.78
C PRO A 191 9.47 -20.26 3.64
N THR A 192 10.18 -19.84 4.68
CA THR A 192 10.95 -18.59 4.69
C THR A 192 12.44 -18.89 4.73
N LYS A 193 13.27 -17.93 4.31
CA LYS A 193 14.73 -18.02 4.43
C LYS A 193 15.30 -19.23 3.68
N ILE A 194 14.70 -19.54 2.53
CA ILE A 194 15.19 -20.56 1.61
C ILE A 194 16.30 -19.97 0.73
N GLY A 195 17.33 -20.75 0.39
CA GLY A 195 18.59 -20.23 -0.17
C GLY A 195 18.46 -19.35 -1.43
N THR A 196 17.49 -19.64 -2.31
CA THR A 196 17.20 -18.83 -3.52
C THR A 196 15.77 -18.31 -3.47
N GLU A 197 15.50 -17.32 -2.63
CA GLU A 197 14.15 -16.82 -2.40
C GLU A 197 13.71 -15.86 -3.52
N ALA A 198 13.10 -16.39 -4.57
CA ALA A 198 12.51 -15.62 -5.66
C ALA A 198 11.36 -16.37 -6.35
N PHE A 199 10.49 -15.62 -7.02
CA PHE A 199 9.40 -16.16 -7.85
C PHE A 199 9.68 -15.89 -9.33
N GLN A 200 9.55 -16.94 -10.12
CA GLN A 200 9.66 -16.89 -11.56
C GLN A 200 8.28 -17.09 -12.18
N VAL A 201 7.88 -16.16 -13.05
CA VAL A 201 6.67 -16.27 -13.85
C VAL A 201 7.03 -16.95 -15.16
N ARG A 202 6.30 -18.02 -15.50
CA ARG A 202 6.45 -18.76 -16.76
C ARG A 202 5.14 -18.72 -17.55
N LEU A 203 5.23 -18.85 -18.86
CA LEU A 203 4.04 -19.11 -19.67
C LEU A 203 3.46 -20.47 -19.26
N ALA A 204 2.15 -20.51 -18.98
CA ALA A 204 1.52 -21.68 -18.38
C ALA A 204 1.79 -22.97 -19.17
N GLY A 205 2.14 -24.05 -18.47
CA GLY A 205 2.46 -25.36 -19.05
C GLY A 205 3.80 -25.44 -19.78
N THR A 206 4.65 -24.40 -19.70
CA THR A 206 5.94 -24.36 -20.40
C THR A 206 7.10 -23.97 -19.48
N SER A 207 8.34 -24.11 -19.97
CA SER A 207 9.55 -23.59 -19.30
C SER A 207 9.90 -22.16 -19.68
N THR A 208 9.11 -21.51 -20.56
CA THR A 208 9.40 -20.15 -21.04
C THR A 208 9.25 -19.14 -19.93
N VAL A 209 10.37 -18.56 -19.50
CA VAL A 209 10.42 -17.54 -18.44
C VAL A 209 9.99 -16.19 -18.99
N LEU A 210 9.03 -15.56 -18.31
CA LEU A 210 8.53 -14.24 -18.64
C LEU A 210 9.20 -13.16 -17.78
N ALA A 211 9.30 -13.39 -16.48
CA ALA A 211 9.94 -12.48 -15.53
C ALA A 211 10.35 -13.22 -14.25
N THR A 212 11.33 -12.68 -13.54
CA THR A 212 11.77 -13.17 -12.23
C THR A 212 11.77 -12.00 -11.26
N SER A 213 11.26 -12.21 -10.05
CA SER A 213 11.30 -11.19 -8.99
C SER A 213 12.72 -11.03 -8.44
N ALA A 214 13.11 -9.79 -8.10
CA ALA A 214 14.24 -9.54 -7.22
C ALA A 214 13.75 -9.63 -5.77
N ILE A 215 13.92 -10.79 -5.13
CA ILE A 215 13.62 -10.98 -3.70
C ILE A 215 14.89 -11.48 -3.04
N SER A 216 15.19 -10.96 -1.85
CA SER A 216 16.33 -11.38 -1.06
C SER A 216 15.92 -12.25 0.12
N ILE A 217 14.83 -11.92 0.84
CA ILE A 217 14.33 -12.67 2.01
C ILE A 217 12.82 -12.47 2.19
N LEU A 218 12.08 -13.54 2.47
CA LEU A 218 10.73 -13.53 3.06
C LEU A 218 10.83 -13.83 4.55
N GLU A 219 10.15 -13.03 5.37
CA GLU A 219 10.22 -13.17 6.82
C GLU A 219 9.09 -14.03 7.39
N PRO A 220 9.36 -14.79 8.47
CA PRO A 220 8.33 -15.51 9.21
C PRO A 220 7.18 -14.61 9.64
N LYS A 221 5.99 -15.21 9.70
CA LYS A 221 4.77 -14.59 10.21
C LYS A 221 4.28 -13.37 9.44
N ARG A 222 4.67 -13.26 8.17
CA ARG A 222 4.27 -12.20 7.24
C ARG A 222 3.45 -12.75 6.07
N SER A 223 2.67 -11.88 5.44
CA SER A 223 1.82 -12.23 4.29
C SER A 223 2.19 -11.39 3.08
N TYR A 224 2.62 -11.98 1.98
CA TYR A 224 3.10 -11.26 0.79
C TYR A 224 2.18 -11.44 -0.41
N THR A 225 2.01 -10.38 -1.20
CA THR A 225 1.38 -10.47 -2.52
C THR A 225 2.47 -10.32 -3.57
N VAL A 226 2.59 -11.32 -4.43
CA VAL A 226 3.45 -11.31 -5.61
C VAL A 226 2.59 -10.92 -6.81
N VAL A 227 2.95 -9.84 -7.49
CA VAL A 227 2.18 -9.29 -8.60
C VAL A 227 3.00 -9.35 -9.88
N TYR A 228 2.52 -10.10 -10.87
CA TYR A 228 2.99 -10.01 -12.23
C TYR A 228 2.25 -8.87 -12.94
N ARG A 229 2.98 -7.86 -13.41
CA ARG A 229 2.43 -6.62 -13.99
C ARG A 229 3.25 -6.12 -15.18
N GLY A 230 2.82 -5.01 -15.76
CA GLY A 230 3.44 -4.42 -16.95
C GLY A 230 2.82 -4.96 -18.23
N SER A 231 3.45 -4.75 -19.37
CA SER A 231 3.04 -5.34 -20.64
C SER A 231 3.66 -6.72 -20.79
N HIS A 232 2.83 -7.76 -20.89
CA HIS A 232 3.22 -9.16 -21.10
C HIS A 232 4.21 -9.33 -22.27
N ARG A 233 4.09 -8.47 -23.29
CA ARG A 233 4.90 -8.48 -24.51
C ARG A 233 6.21 -7.71 -24.37
N ALA A 234 6.26 -6.71 -23.48
CA ALA A 234 7.41 -5.83 -23.37
C ALA A 234 8.52 -6.44 -22.51
N THR A 235 9.70 -6.57 -23.10
CA THR A 235 10.92 -7.06 -22.43
C THR A 235 11.88 -5.95 -22.01
N SER A 236 11.58 -4.69 -22.36
CA SER A 236 12.33 -3.49 -21.98
C SER A 236 11.43 -2.25 -21.93
N GLY A 237 11.96 -1.14 -21.40
CA GLY A 237 11.28 0.17 -21.36
C GLY A 237 10.31 0.36 -20.18
N ALA A 238 9.56 1.47 -20.21
CA ALA A 238 8.70 1.89 -19.09
C ALA A 238 7.53 0.95 -18.80
N SER A 239 7.12 0.15 -19.79
CA SER A 239 6.01 -0.81 -19.68
C SER A 239 6.49 -2.25 -19.53
N ILE A 240 7.76 -2.49 -19.20
CA ILE A 240 8.34 -3.83 -19.09
C ILE A 240 7.52 -4.75 -18.18
N ARG A 241 7.36 -6.01 -18.58
CA ARG A 241 6.82 -7.04 -17.68
C ARG A 241 7.73 -7.26 -16.48
N THR A 242 7.15 -7.31 -15.29
CA THR A 242 7.92 -7.44 -14.06
C THR A 242 7.12 -8.16 -12.99
N VAL A 243 7.85 -8.75 -12.04
CA VAL A 243 7.29 -9.35 -10.84
C VAL A 243 7.64 -8.44 -9.67
N SER A 244 6.61 -7.88 -9.05
CA SER A 244 6.75 -7.05 -7.85
C SER A 244 6.22 -7.82 -6.65
N LEU A 245 6.73 -7.49 -5.47
CA LEU A 245 6.26 -8.06 -4.21
C LEU A 245 5.99 -6.93 -3.23
N PHE A 246 4.89 -7.05 -2.49
CA PHE A 246 4.64 -6.18 -1.34
C PHE A 246 4.10 -6.96 -0.15
N LEU A 247 4.37 -6.44 1.03
CA LEU A 247 3.88 -6.96 2.29
C LEU A 247 2.43 -6.54 2.51
N ASN A 248 1.56 -7.50 2.81
CA ASN A 248 0.28 -7.30 3.47
C ASN A 248 0.59 -7.36 4.96
N TYR A 249 0.33 -6.27 5.69
CA TYR A 249 0.47 -6.33 7.15
C TYR A 249 -0.79 -6.95 7.73
#